data_AF-A0A7X3RC00-F1
#
_entry.id   AF-A0A7X3RC00-F1
#
_cell.length_a   1.000
_cell.length_b   1.000
_cell.length_c   1.000
_cell.angle_alpha   90.00
_cell.angle_beta   90.00
_cell.angle_gamma   90.00
#
_symmetry.space_group_name_H-M   'P 1'
#
loop_
_entity.id
_entity.type
_entity.pdbx_description
1 polymer ?
#
loop_
_entity_poly.entity_id
_entity_poly.type
_entity_poly.pdbx_seq_one_letter_code
_entity_poly.pdbx_strand_id
1 'polypeptide(L)'
;MVRYADDLLLLCRSEGRARQALQHTQRQLATLKLELNLKKTQIAGFNTGIEFLGHVFDADGCYQPIPDSRTKVLKDQIHCTLKKGTTQVARTGHHVTQQTKNIAAQLGKRLKQRSTQQNPKCSIDC
;
A
#
# COMPACT_ATOMS: atom_id res chain seq x y z
N MET A 1 3.63 -34.02 15.23
CA MET A 1 2.51 -33.77 14.31
C MET A 1 1.55 -32.82 14.98
N VAL A 2 1.00 -31.87 14.24
CA VAL A 2 -0.11 -31.00 14.69
C VAL A 2 -1.32 -31.36 13.82
N ARG A 3 -2.52 -31.46 14.41
CA ARG A 3 -3.75 -31.78 13.69
C ARG A 3 -4.92 -30.97 14.26
N TYR A 4 -5.75 -30.47 13.37
CA TYR A 4 -7.04 -29.87 13.69
C TYR A 4 -8.07 -30.40 12.69
N ALA A 5 -9.06 -31.17 13.16
CA ALA A 5 -9.99 -31.90 12.29
C ALA A 5 -9.25 -32.70 11.19
N ASP A 6 -9.50 -32.39 9.91
CA ASP A 6 -8.87 -32.98 8.73
C ASP A 6 -7.55 -32.29 8.32
N ASP A 7 -7.28 -31.09 8.83
CA ASP A 7 -6.03 -30.36 8.56
C ASP A 7 -4.86 -30.88 9.42
N LEU A 8 -3.74 -31.18 8.78
CA LEU A 8 -2.56 -31.79 9.42
C LEU A 8 -1.25 -31.12 9.01
N LEU A 9 -0.33 -30.96 9.96
CA LEU A 9 1.06 -30.57 9.74
C LEU A 9 2.03 -31.64 10.25
N LEU A 10 2.87 -32.12 9.34
CA LEU A 10 3.94 -33.08 9.60
C LEU A 10 5.30 -32.37 9.57
N LEU A 11 5.77 -31.94 10.74
CA LEU A 11 7.06 -31.28 10.90
C LEU A 11 8.21 -32.28 10.74
N CYS A 12 9.08 -32.06 9.78
CA CYS A 12 10.21 -32.92 9.45
C CYS A 12 11.52 -32.13 9.42
N ARG A 13 12.64 -32.76 9.80
CA ARG A 13 13.97 -32.13 9.83
C ARG A 13 14.55 -31.84 8.44
N SER A 14 14.13 -32.60 7.43
CA SER A 14 14.59 -32.45 6.05
C SER A 14 13.49 -32.77 5.06
N GLU A 15 13.64 -32.26 3.83
CA GLU A 15 12.72 -32.53 2.74
C GLU A 15 12.61 -34.02 2.41
N GLY A 16 13.72 -34.76 2.47
CA GLY A 16 13.72 -36.23 2.28
C GLY A 16 12.86 -36.95 3.31
N ARG A 17 12.91 -36.53 4.59
CA ARG A 17 12.04 -37.05 5.65
C ARG A 17 10.58 -36.64 5.43
N ALA A 18 10.32 -35.43 4.93
CA ALA A 18 8.98 -34.98 4.58
C ALA A 18 8.36 -35.82 3.45
N ARG A 19 9.13 -36.14 2.41
CA ARG A 19 8.69 -37.05 1.32
C ARG A 19 8.35 -38.45 1.84
N GLN A 20 9.21 -39.00 2.71
CA GLN A 20 8.95 -40.30 3.35
C GLN A 20 7.70 -40.27 4.23
N ALA A 21 7.52 -39.21 5.01
CA ALA A 21 6.34 -39.01 5.85
C ALA A 21 5.07 -38.92 5.00
N LEU A 22 5.09 -38.14 3.91
CA LEU A 22 3.97 -38.02 2.97
C LEU A 22 3.54 -39.39 2.41
N GLN A 23 4.49 -40.18 1.91
CA GLN A 23 4.22 -41.53 1.40
C GLN A 23 3.68 -42.46 2.50
N HIS A 24 4.22 -42.37 3.72
CA HIS A 24 3.74 -43.17 4.84
C HIS A 24 2.31 -42.79 5.23
N THR A 25 2.01 -41.50 5.33
CA THR A 25 0.67 -40.99 5.62
C THR A 25 -0.34 -41.40 4.56
N GLN A 26 0.01 -41.33 3.27
CA GLN A 26 -0.86 -41.83 2.20
C GLN A 26 -1.22 -43.30 2.39
N ARG A 27 -0.22 -44.16 2.68
CA ARG A 27 -0.47 -45.58 2.93
C ARG A 27 -1.35 -45.82 4.16
N GLN A 28 -1.13 -45.08 5.24
CA GLN A 28 -1.94 -45.21 6.47
C GLN A 28 -3.37 -44.72 6.28
N LEU A 29 -3.59 -43.63 5.53
CA LEU A 29 -4.94 -43.17 5.22
C LEU A 29 -5.69 -44.15 4.31
N ALA A 30 -4.99 -44.80 3.38
CA ALA A 30 -5.59 -45.80 2.50
C ALA A 30 -6.15 -47.01 3.27
N THR A 31 -5.52 -47.44 4.38
CA THR A 31 -6.08 -48.52 5.22
C THR A 31 -7.40 -48.13 5.88
N LEU A 32 -7.64 -46.82 6.04
CA LEU A 32 -8.88 -46.23 6.55
C LEU A 32 -9.85 -45.83 5.45
N LYS A 33 -9.56 -46.15 4.17
CA LYS A 33 -10.33 -45.70 3.00
C LYS A 33 -10.41 -44.18 2.87
N LEU A 34 -9.35 -43.47 3.29
CA LEU A 34 -9.20 -42.03 3.17
C LEU A 34 -8.08 -41.68 2.18
N GLU A 35 -8.17 -40.51 1.57
CA GLU A 35 -7.20 -40.01 0.60
C GLU A 35 -6.77 -38.58 0.95
N LEU A 36 -5.53 -38.22 0.61
CA LEU A 36 -5.04 -36.85 0.74
C LEU A 36 -5.55 -35.98 -0.41
N ASN A 37 -5.90 -34.74 -0.11
CA ASN A 37 -6.20 -33.75 -1.14
C ASN A 37 -4.89 -33.26 -1.79
N LEU A 38 -4.54 -33.82 -2.95
CA LEU A 38 -3.30 -33.51 -3.68
C LEU A 38 -3.16 -32.03 -4.09
N LYS A 39 -4.28 -31.30 -4.23
CA LYS A 39 -4.24 -29.86 -4.55
C LYS A 39 -3.84 -28.99 -3.36
N LYS A 40 -4.15 -29.44 -2.14
CA LYS A 40 -3.83 -28.73 -0.89
C LYS A 40 -2.58 -29.26 -0.19
N THR A 41 -2.15 -30.48 -0.52
CA THR A 41 -1.02 -31.13 0.12
C THR A 41 0.28 -30.66 -0.52
N GLN A 42 1.16 -30.07 0.28
CA GLN A 42 2.47 -29.60 -0.18
C GLN A 42 3.57 -29.90 0.84
N ILE A 43 4.80 -30.04 0.34
CA ILE A 43 6.00 -29.98 1.17
C ILE A 43 6.50 -28.54 1.11
N ALA A 44 6.53 -27.86 2.25
CA ALA A 44 6.93 -26.47 2.37
C ALA A 44 7.88 -26.28 3.55
N GLY A 45 8.64 -25.19 3.50
CA GLY A 45 9.51 -24.75 4.59
C GLY A 45 9.24 -23.30 4.95
N PHE A 46 9.88 -22.81 6.00
CA PHE A 46 9.69 -21.43 6.46
C PHE A 46 10.07 -20.36 5.41
N ASN A 47 10.96 -20.68 4.46
CA ASN A 47 11.32 -19.76 3.38
C ASN A 47 10.16 -19.49 2.40
N THR A 48 9.25 -20.44 2.22
CA THR A 48 8.08 -20.30 1.34
C THR A 48 6.81 -19.89 2.09
N GLY A 49 6.85 -19.93 3.43
CA GLY A 49 5.68 -19.84 4.27
C GLY A 49 4.90 -21.16 4.34
N ILE A 50 4.23 -21.35 5.47
CA ILE A 50 3.32 -22.48 5.73
C ILE A 50 2.00 -21.90 6.23
N GLU A 51 0.90 -22.18 5.53
CA GLU A 51 -0.44 -21.77 5.94
C GLU A 51 -1.11 -22.86 6.78
N PHE A 52 -1.62 -22.49 7.95
CA PHE A 52 -2.38 -23.38 8.82
C PHE A 52 -3.38 -22.61 9.66
N LEU A 53 -4.68 -22.95 9.57
CA LEU A 53 -5.77 -22.33 10.32
C LEU A 53 -5.79 -20.79 10.23
N GLY A 54 -5.58 -20.25 9.03
CA GLY A 54 -5.59 -18.81 8.77
C GLY A 54 -4.35 -18.04 9.29
N HIS A 55 -3.32 -18.75 9.72
CA HIS A 55 -2.02 -18.18 10.09
C HIS A 55 -0.97 -18.62 9.08
N VAL A 56 -0.02 -17.73 8.82
CA VAL A 56 1.18 -18.00 8.02
C VAL A 56 2.36 -18.10 8.97
N PHE A 57 3.17 -19.15 8.79
CA PHE A 57 4.43 -19.37 9.48
C PHE A 57 5.59 -19.28 8.48
N ASP A 58 6.50 -18.34 8.67
CA ASP A 58 7.67 -18.15 7.81
C ASP A 58 8.94 -17.90 8.63
N ALA A 59 10.00 -17.38 7.99
CA ALA A 59 11.27 -17.09 8.64
C ALA A 59 11.16 -15.96 9.70
N ASP A 60 10.19 -15.06 9.56
CA ASP A 60 10.01 -13.89 10.42
C ASP A 60 9.07 -14.18 11.60
N GLY A 61 8.22 -15.21 11.49
CA GLY A 61 7.46 -15.74 12.61
C GLY A 61 6.07 -16.24 12.23
N CYS A 62 5.07 -15.92 13.05
CA CYS A 62 3.67 -16.30 12.87
C CYS A 62 2.79 -15.06 12.81
N TYR A 63 1.99 -14.92 11.75
CA TYR A 63 1.06 -13.81 11.58
C TYR A 63 -0.21 -14.22 10.85
N GLN A 64 -1.25 -13.39 10.93
CA GLN A 64 -2.49 -13.56 10.17
C GLN A 64 -2.52 -12.57 9.01
N PRO A 65 -2.65 -13.03 7.75
CA PRO A 65 -2.75 -12.13 6.61
C PRO A 65 -4.04 -11.32 6.66
N ILE A 66 -3.96 -10.05 6.28
CA ILE A 66 -5.15 -9.18 6.18
C ILE A 66 -5.97 -9.66 4.96
N PRO A 67 -7.26 -10.00 5.14
CA PRO A 67 -8.08 -10.49 4.04
C PRO A 67 -8.23 -9.43 2.93
N ASP A 68 -8.24 -9.88 1.68
CA ASP A 68 -8.27 -9.00 0.49
C ASP A 68 -9.40 -7.98 0.50
N SER A 69 -10.55 -8.34 1.09
CA SER A 69 -11.69 -7.43 1.26
C SER A 69 -11.29 -6.16 2.01
N ARG A 70 -10.51 -6.29 3.09
CA ARG A 70 -10.01 -5.15 3.88
C ARG A 70 -8.89 -4.41 3.13
N THR A 71 -8.01 -5.14 2.46
CA THR A 71 -6.90 -4.55 1.70
C THR A 71 -7.39 -3.67 0.53
N LYS A 72 -8.46 -4.09 -0.16
CA LYS A 72 -9.09 -3.29 -1.24
C LYS A 72 -9.65 -1.98 -0.73
N VAL A 73 -10.46 -2.03 0.34
CA VAL A 73 -11.04 -0.83 0.96
C VAL A 73 -9.95 0.15 1.37
N LEU A 74 -8.90 -0.34 2.04
CA LEU A 74 -7.79 0.51 2.47
C LEU A 74 -7.07 1.16 1.28
N LYS A 75 -6.77 0.39 0.22
CA LYS A 75 -6.14 0.91 -1.00
C LYS A 75 -6.98 2.00 -1.66
N ASP A 76 -8.28 1.78 -1.79
CA ASP A 76 -9.20 2.74 -2.40
C ASP A 76 -9.28 4.03 -1.58
N GLN A 77 -9.27 3.91 -0.25
CA GLN A 77 -9.35 5.04 0.67
C GLN A 77 -8.05 5.87 0.66
N ILE A 78 -6.89 5.20 0.63
CA ILE A 78 -5.58 5.86 0.43
C ILE A 78 -5.57 6.58 -0.92
N HIS A 79 -5.96 5.90 -2.00
CA HIS A 79 -5.98 6.47 -3.35
C HIS A 79 -6.87 7.72 -3.42
N CYS A 80 -8.10 7.64 -2.92
CA CYS A 80 -9.03 8.76 -2.89
C CYS A 80 -8.50 9.93 -2.07
N THR A 81 -7.86 9.66 -0.92
CA THR A 81 -7.31 10.71 -0.05
C THR A 81 -6.13 11.42 -0.72
N LEU A 82 -5.19 10.65 -1.29
CA LEU A 82 -4.05 11.21 -2.01
C LEU A 82 -4.50 12.05 -3.22
N LYS A 83 -5.48 11.56 -4.00
CA LYS A 83 -6.04 12.30 -5.15
C LYS A 83 -6.75 13.59 -4.76
N LYS A 84 -7.47 13.58 -3.63
CA LYS A 84 -8.10 14.81 -3.09
C LYS A 84 -7.03 15.80 -2.62
N GLY A 85 -6.00 15.33 -1.93
CA GLY A 85 -4.88 16.15 -1.46
C GLY A 85 -4.13 16.84 -2.61
N THR A 86 -3.77 16.11 -3.68
CA THR A 86 -3.09 16.69 -4.85
C THR A 86 -3.93 17.76 -5.53
N THR A 87 -5.24 17.51 -5.69
CA THR A 87 -6.17 18.48 -6.27
C THR A 87 -6.27 19.74 -5.41
N GLN A 88 -6.29 19.60 -4.09
CA GLN A 88 -6.37 20.72 -3.17
C GLN A 88 -5.10 21.58 -3.19
N VAL A 89 -3.92 20.96 -3.20
CA VAL A 89 -2.64 21.68 -3.34
C VAL A 89 -2.58 22.42 -4.67
N ALA A 90 -3.01 21.79 -5.77
CA ALA A 90 -3.04 22.44 -7.08
C ALA A 90 -3.98 23.66 -7.11
N ARG A 91 -5.18 23.54 -6.52
CA ARG A 91 -6.15 24.65 -6.42
C ARG A 91 -5.61 25.82 -5.60
N THR A 92 -5.05 25.53 -4.42
CA THR A 92 -4.45 26.56 -3.57
C THR A 92 -3.27 27.22 -4.25
N GLY A 93 -2.40 26.45 -4.92
CA GLY A 93 -1.29 26.99 -5.71
C GLY A 93 -1.76 27.92 -6.83
N HIS A 94 -2.83 27.57 -7.54
CA HIS A 94 -3.41 28.44 -8.57
C HIS A 94 -3.96 29.74 -7.97
N HIS A 95 -4.70 29.64 -6.86
CA HIS A 95 -5.27 30.81 -6.17
C HIS A 95 -4.20 31.78 -5.69
N VAL A 96 -3.13 31.28 -5.06
CA VAL A 96 -1.98 32.09 -4.61
C VAL A 96 -1.29 32.75 -5.80
N THR A 97 -1.10 32.03 -6.91
CA THR A 97 -0.49 32.58 -8.12
C THR A 97 -1.32 33.73 -8.71
N GLN A 98 -2.65 33.56 -8.79
CA GLN A 98 -3.55 34.60 -9.30
C GLN A 98 -3.60 35.82 -8.37
N GLN A 99 -3.68 35.61 -7.05
CA GLN A 99 -3.62 36.70 -6.08
C GLN A 99 -2.30 37.49 -6.19
N THR A 100 -1.17 36.80 -6.31
CA THR A 100 0.15 37.43 -6.45
C THR A 100 0.22 38.28 -7.72
N LYS A 101 -0.30 37.77 -8.85
CA LYS A 101 -0.39 38.54 -10.12
C LYS A 101 -1.25 39.80 -9.97
N ASN A 102 -2.40 39.69 -9.30
CA ASN A 102 -3.30 40.83 -9.08
C ASN A 102 -2.66 41.90 -8.19
N ILE A 103 -2.00 41.49 -7.10
CA ILE A 103 -1.25 42.40 -6.21
C ILE A 103 -0.12 43.09 -6.98
N ALA A 104 0.68 42.34 -7.74
CA ALA A 104 1.75 42.90 -8.56
C ALA A 104 1.22 43.91 -9.59
N ALA A 105 0.11 43.60 -10.26
CA ALA A 105 -0.53 44.50 -11.21
C ALA A 105 -1.06 45.79 -10.55
N GLN A 106 -1.66 45.69 -9.35
CA GLN A 106 -2.11 46.85 -8.59
C GLN A 106 -0.96 47.73 -8.12
N LEU A 107 0.13 47.14 -7.64
CA LEU A 107 1.36 47.87 -7.29
C LEU A 107 1.96 48.58 -8.49
N GLY A 108 2.06 47.91 -9.64
CA GLY A 108 2.55 48.51 -10.88
C GLY A 108 1.71 49.72 -11.31
N LYS A 109 0.37 49.63 -11.23
CA LYS A 109 -0.53 50.75 -11.51
C LYS A 109 -0.31 51.92 -10.55
N ARG A 110 -0.14 51.65 -9.25
CA ARG A 110 0.11 52.69 -8.22
C ARG A 110 1.46 53.39 -8.42
N LEU A 111 2.51 52.65 -8.78
CA LEU A 111 3.83 53.23 -9.08
C LEU A 111 3.77 54.14 -10.32
N LYS A 112 3.05 53.72 -11.36
CA LYS A 112 2.85 54.52 -12.58
C LYS A 112 2.06 55.81 -12.34
N GLN A 113 1.04 55.74 -11.48
CA GLN A 113 0.26 56.93 -11.07
C GLN A 113 1.12 57.92 -10.28
N ARG A 114 1.96 57.44 -9.36
CA ARG A 114 2.92 58.28 -8.61
C ARG A 114 3.96 58.96 -9.50
N SER A 115 4.47 58.27 -10.53
CA SER A 115 5.44 58.89 -11.46
C SER A 115 4.80 59.96 -12.35
N THR A 116 3.53 59.82 -12.71
CA THR A 116 2.78 60.87 -13.45
C THR A 116 2.39 62.08 -12.60
N GLN A 117 2.30 61.93 -11.28
CA GLN A 117 1.89 63.01 -10.35
C GLN A 117 3.08 63.78 -9.76
N GLN A 118 4.32 63.30 -9.97
CA GLN A 118 5.57 63.93 -9.55
C GLN A 118 6.29 64.73 -10.66
N ASN A 119 5.63 65.03 -11.78
CA ASN A 119 6.19 65.93 -12.80
C ASN A 119 5.39 67.26 -12.88
N PRO A 120 5.51 68.16 -11.89
CA PRO A 120 5.17 69.55 -12.14
C PRO A 120 6.24 70.10 -13.09
N LYS A 121 5.84 70.50 -14.29
CA LYS A 121 6.68 71.26 -15.22
C LYS A 121 7.14 72.53 -14.51
N CYS A 122 8.39 72.54 -14.04
CA CYS A 122 9.09 73.77 -13.73
C CYS A 122 9.47 74.37 -15.09
N SER A 123 8.58 75.20 -15.66
CA SER A 123 8.94 76.07 -16.77
C SER A 123 9.72 77.23 -16.16
N ILE A 124 11.03 77.18 -16.30
CA ILE A 124 11.92 78.31 -16.01
C ILE A 124 11.84 79.19 -17.24
N ASP A 125 11.10 80.30 -17.15
CA ASP A 125 11.21 81.39 -18.11
C ASP A 125 12.35 82.32 -17.65
N CYS A 126 13.27 82.61 -18.57
CA CYS A 126 14.37 83.56 -18.45
C CYS A 126 13.89 85.01 -18.39
#